data_AF-A0A1W6N560-F1
#
_entry.id   AF-A0A1W6N560-F1
#
_cell.length_a   1.000
_cell.length_b   1.000
_cell.length_c   1.000
_cell.angle_alpha   90.00
_cell.angle_beta   90.00
_cell.angle_gamma   90.00
#
_symmetry.space_group_name_H-M   'P 1'
#
loop_
_entity.id
_entity.type
_entity.pdbx_description
1 polymer ?
#
loop_
_entity_poly.entity_id
_entity_poly.type
_entity_poly.pdbx_seq_one_letter_code
_entity_poly.pdbx_strand_id
1 'polypeptide(L)'
;MRILLSLGILVSCLASQATLATATLTVEEVVKKTNPIQALQEFSEQHPQETVGLCEEILGNEFYSRADAVGASRIKYLKLPAFCQEFKIKMQKEGPGKIALPSVPTEAQPTLTKPMIGKKLSETVTSKFNVVPEEPVLPKPRAKVVLKAMDFAPESKSVQEEQANLKKADLEIKENLARLAEEADLIHKEKIVRLQMLRQEAEAKLATAQERYDHLSMILGFMREDLGNMKHDFKVFNPDKHQLDSHEQYMEALEQALPMESPHILTPRSQEYLQTASQLLKEANALHSQARLELESIKRDMLELG
;
A
#
# COMPACT_ATOMS: atom_id res chain seq x y z
N MET A 1 58.06 -21.62 59.65
CA MET A 1 56.93 -21.70 60.59
C MET A 1 56.68 -20.33 61.19
N ARG A 2 55.76 -19.55 60.61
CA ARG A 2 55.16 -18.34 61.19
C ARG A 2 53.81 -18.13 60.50
N ILE A 3 52.77 -18.22 61.32
CA ILE A 3 51.35 -18.05 61.02
C ILE A 3 51.08 -16.55 60.97
N LEU A 4 50.40 -16.04 59.95
CA LEU A 4 49.65 -14.79 60.04
C LEU A 4 48.36 -14.90 59.21
N LEU A 5 47.25 -14.97 59.95
CA LEU A 5 45.89 -14.79 59.50
C LEU A 5 45.70 -13.36 58.96
N SER A 6 44.97 -13.23 57.85
CA SER A 6 44.16 -12.04 57.54
C SER A 6 42.84 -12.56 56.97
N LEU A 7 41.83 -12.68 57.84
CA LEU A 7 40.70 -11.75 58.01
C LEU A 7 39.97 -11.47 56.70
N GLY A 8 38.83 -12.13 56.56
CA GLY A 8 37.91 -11.95 55.46
C GLY A 8 37.21 -10.60 55.49
N ILE A 9 36.87 -10.15 54.28
CA ILE A 9 35.77 -9.23 54.03
C ILE A 9 34.97 -9.86 52.89
N LEU A 10 33.88 -10.54 53.27
CA LEU A 10 32.84 -10.96 52.34
C LEU A 10 32.03 -9.70 52.01
N VAL A 11 32.34 -9.03 50.90
CA VAL A 11 31.50 -7.95 50.37
C VAL A 11 30.37 -8.61 49.58
N SER A 12 29.22 -8.74 50.24
CA SER A 12 27.95 -9.14 49.63
C SER A 12 27.49 -8.05 48.67
N CYS A 13 27.93 -8.09 47.41
CA CYS A 13 27.38 -7.26 46.36
C CYS A 13 26.03 -7.87 45.94
N LEU A 14 24.94 -7.44 46.59
CA LEU A 14 23.59 -7.64 46.09
C LEU A 14 23.45 -6.81 44.80
N ALA A 15 23.69 -7.46 43.67
CA ALA A 15 23.28 -6.95 42.37
C ALA A 15 21.74 -6.91 42.36
N SER A 16 21.17 -5.74 42.68
CA SER A 16 19.79 -5.44 42.31
C SER A 16 19.73 -5.39 40.79
N GLN A 17 19.33 -6.50 40.17
CA GLN A 17 18.91 -6.50 38.78
C GLN A 17 17.61 -5.72 38.71
N ALA A 18 17.72 -4.41 38.50
CA ALA A 18 16.61 -3.65 37.93
C ALA A 18 16.43 -4.19 36.52
N THR A 19 15.42 -5.02 36.32
CA THR A 19 14.87 -5.32 34.99
C THR A 19 14.39 -4.00 34.41
N LEU A 20 15.27 -3.34 33.65
CA LEU A 20 14.89 -2.28 32.72
C LEU A 20 13.88 -2.90 31.76
N ALA A 21 12.61 -2.58 31.96
CA ALA A 21 11.58 -2.84 30.97
C ALA A 21 11.98 -2.05 29.72
N THR A 22 12.56 -2.72 28.74
CA THR A 22 12.79 -2.17 27.41
C THR A 22 11.42 -1.77 26.85
N ALA A 23 11.22 -0.47 26.64
CA ALA A 23 10.02 0.01 25.97
C ALA A 23 10.04 -0.51 24.53
N THR A 24 9.18 -1.47 24.22
CA THR A 24 9.03 -2.03 22.88
C THR A 24 7.84 -1.36 22.21
N LEU A 25 8.10 -0.50 21.24
CA LEU A 25 7.09 0.00 20.30
C LEU A 25 7.09 -0.90 19.07
N THR A 26 5.94 -1.49 18.72
CA THR A 26 5.84 -2.36 17.53
C THR A 26 5.31 -1.61 16.30
N VAL A 27 5.50 -2.19 15.11
CA VAL A 27 4.96 -1.64 13.85
C VAL A 27 3.44 -1.48 13.93
N GLU A 28 2.74 -2.47 14.47
CA GLU A 28 1.28 -2.44 14.62
C GLU A 28 0.81 -1.33 15.54
N GLU A 29 1.60 -0.99 16.56
CA GLU A 29 1.31 0.12 17.47
C GLU A 29 1.53 1.47 16.79
N VAL A 30 2.60 1.62 16.00
CA VAL A 30 2.90 2.84 15.22
C VAL A 30 1.78 3.14 14.22
N VAL A 31 1.38 2.16 13.41
CA VAL A 31 0.38 2.37 12.35
C VAL A 31 -1.04 2.64 12.89
N LYS A 32 -1.31 2.26 14.15
CA LYS A 32 -2.57 2.56 14.84
C LYS A 32 -2.60 3.96 15.46
N LYS A 33 -1.47 4.67 15.55
CA LYS A 33 -1.45 6.03 16.08
C LYS A 33 -2.13 6.99 15.12
N THR A 34 -2.73 8.03 15.69
CA THR A 34 -3.34 9.13 14.93
C THR A 34 -2.33 9.84 14.04
N ASN A 35 -1.08 9.98 14.51
CA ASN A 35 0.06 10.50 13.76
C ASN A 35 1.26 9.52 13.88
N PRO A 36 1.38 8.55 12.96
CA PRO A 36 2.43 7.53 13.01
C PRO A 36 3.85 8.11 12.93
N ILE A 37 4.02 9.19 12.16
CA ILE A 37 5.33 9.85 11.98
C ILE A 37 5.79 10.49 13.28
N GLN A 38 4.91 11.26 13.92
CA GLN A 38 5.22 11.90 15.19
C GLN A 38 5.50 10.87 16.28
N ALA A 39 4.71 9.79 16.35
CA ALA A 39 4.93 8.72 17.31
C ALA A 39 6.30 8.03 17.10
N LEU A 40 6.69 7.80 15.85
CA LEU A 40 7.99 7.23 15.52
C LEU A 40 9.14 8.21 15.81
N GLN A 41 8.93 9.51 15.58
CA GLN A 41 9.90 10.55 15.93
C GLN A 41 10.13 10.65 17.44
N GLU A 42 9.05 10.73 18.24
CA GLU A 42 9.13 10.76 19.72
C GLU A 42 9.82 9.49 20.26
N PHE A 43 9.53 8.33 19.67
CA PHE A 43 10.19 7.08 20.03
C PHE A 43 11.68 7.09 19.65
N SER A 44 12.04 7.64 18.49
CA SER A 44 13.43 7.74 18.03
C SER A 44 14.32 8.61 18.92
N GLU A 45 13.73 9.61 19.58
CA GLU A 45 14.44 10.49 20.52
C GLU A 45 14.74 9.79 21.85
N GLN A 46 13.86 8.88 22.28
CA GLN A 46 13.98 8.17 23.57
C GLN A 46 14.70 6.82 23.44
N HIS A 47 14.53 6.16 22.29
CA HIS A 47 14.95 4.77 22.03
C HIS A 47 15.58 4.64 20.64
N PRO A 48 16.73 5.30 20.39
CA PRO A 48 17.33 5.38 19.05
C PRO A 48 17.80 4.03 18.51
N GLN A 49 18.21 3.09 19.39
CA GLN A 49 18.67 1.77 18.97
C GLN A 49 17.51 0.86 18.59
N GLU A 50 16.44 0.87 19.39
CA GLU A 50 15.21 0.12 19.16
C GLU A 50 14.49 0.62 17.90
N THR A 51 14.58 1.92 17.62
CA THR A 51 14.05 2.54 16.40
C THR A 51 14.72 2.01 15.13
N VAL A 52 16.00 1.60 15.19
CA VAL A 52 16.67 0.98 14.03
C VAL A 52 15.97 -0.32 13.63
N GLY A 53 15.70 -1.21 14.59
CA GLY A 53 15.00 -2.46 14.33
C GLY A 53 13.58 -2.23 13.81
N LEU A 54 12.87 -1.27 14.40
CA LEU A 54 11.54 -0.87 13.95
C LEU A 54 11.56 -0.32 12.52
N CYS A 55 12.58 0.45 12.16
CA CYS A 55 12.76 0.95 10.81
C CYS A 55 13.16 -0.11 9.79
N GLU A 56 13.91 -1.15 10.19
CA GLU A 56 14.16 -2.31 9.33
C GLU A 56 12.86 -3.05 9.01
N GLU A 57 11.97 -3.18 9.99
CA GLU A 57 10.65 -3.77 9.78
C GLU A 57 9.73 -2.93 8.89
N ILE A 58 9.77 -1.60 9.02
CA ILE A 58 8.99 -0.66 8.19
C ILE A 58 9.50 -0.63 6.75
N LEU A 59 10.81 -0.76 6.55
CA LEU A 59 11.44 -0.83 5.22
C LEU A 59 11.32 -2.22 4.58
N GLY A 60 10.82 -3.22 5.31
CA GLY A 60 10.64 -4.58 4.83
C GLY A 60 9.47 -4.72 3.85
N ASN A 61 9.59 -5.68 2.94
CA ASN A 61 8.60 -5.94 1.88
C ASN A 61 7.20 -6.30 2.41
N GLU A 62 7.11 -6.81 3.64
CA GLU A 62 5.84 -7.21 4.27
C GLU A 62 5.15 -6.08 5.04
N PHE A 63 5.78 -4.91 5.15
CA PHE A 63 5.26 -3.79 5.94
C PHE A 63 3.83 -3.40 5.54
N TYR A 64 3.59 -3.16 4.25
CA TYR A 64 2.29 -2.74 3.74
C TYR A 64 1.22 -3.82 3.95
N SER A 65 1.55 -5.09 3.74
CA SER A 65 0.64 -6.22 3.98
C SER A 65 0.23 -6.32 5.45
N ARG A 66 1.17 -6.11 6.39
CA ARG A 66 0.89 -6.08 7.83
C ARG A 66 0.08 -4.86 8.25
N ALA A 67 0.38 -3.69 7.68
CA ALA A 67 -0.35 -2.45 7.96
C ALA A 67 -1.81 -2.51 7.47
N ASP A 68 -2.03 -3.10 6.29
CA ASP A 68 -3.36 -3.32 5.73
C ASP A 68 -4.17 -4.31 6.59
N ALA A 69 -3.52 -5.37 7.10
CA ALA A 69 -4.15 -6.38 7.97
C ALA A 69 -4.69 -5.81 9.30
N VAL A 70 -4.13 -4.70 9.78
CA VAL A 70 -4.60 -4.02 11.01
C VAL A 70 -5.57 -2.86 10.72
N GLY A 71 -6.05 -2.74 9.48
CA GLY A 71 -7.06 -1.76 9.07
C GLY A 71 -6.54 -0.32 9.05
N ALA A 72 -5.23 -0.13 8.98
CA ALA A 72 -4.65 1.20 8.79
C ALA A 72 -4.85 1.62 7.31
N SER A 73 -5.09 2.90 7.06
CA SER A 73 -5.20 3.42 5.68
C SER A 73 -3.80 3.74 5.14
N ARG A 74 -3.43 3.19 3.98
CA ARG A 74 -2.12 3.39 3.30
C ARG A 74 -1.64 4.83 3.27
N ILE A 75 -2.55 5.78 3.10
CA ILE A 75 -2.26 7.21 3.08
C ILE A 75 -1.57 7.69 4.37
N LYS A 76 -1.92 7.11 5.53
CA LYS A 76 -1.40 7.52 6.84
C LYS A 76 0.05 7.12 7.09
N TYR A 77 0.58 6.14 6.38
CA TYR A 77 1.92 5.59 6.61
C TYR A 77 2.86 5.64 5.40
N LEU A 78 2.45 6.23 4.28
CA LEU A 78 3.31 6.49 3.11
C LEU A 78 4.61 7.22 3.46
N LYS A 79 4.62 8.03 4.53
CA LYS A 79 5.79 8.80 4.96
C LYS A 79 6.74 8.03 5.89
N LEU A 80 6.34 6.86 6.42
CA LEU A 80 7.15 6.12 7.39
C LEU A 80 8.45 5.55 6.75
N PRO A 81 8.43 5.01 5.52
CA PRO A 81 9.67 4.57 4.86
C PRO A 81 10.67 5.71 4.65
N ALA A 82 10.20 6.90 4.26
CA ALA A 82 11.05 8.07 4.06
C ALA A 82 11.72 8.49 5.39
N PHE A 83 10.95 8.60 6.48
CA PHE A 83 11.49 8.85 7.82
C PHE A 83 12.56 7.82 8.19
N CYS A 84 12.29 6.53 7.97
CA CYS A 84 13.21 5.46 8.34
C CYS A 84 14.50 5.45 7.52
N GLN A 85 14.44 5.81 6.24
CA GLN A 85 15.64 6.01 5.42
C GLN A 85 16.48 7.16 5.94
N GLU A 86 15.86 8.31 6.23
CA GLU A 86 16.55 9.48 6.79
C GLU A 86 17.18 9.18 8.17
N PHE A 87 16.42 8.53 9.05
CA PHE A 87 16.88 8.14 10.38
C PHE A 87 18.08 7.19 10.31
N LYS A 88 18.05 6.19 9.41
CA LYS A 88 19.17 5.27 9.18
C LYS A 88 20.42 5.98 8.70
N ILE A 89 20.28 6.92 7.75
CA ILE A 89 21.40 7.75 7.27
C ILE A 89 21.97 8.61 8.40
N LYS A 90 21.10 9.18 9.25
CA LYS A 90 21.52 10.00 10.39
C LYS A 90 22.29 9.18 11.44
N MET A 91 21.78 8.00 11.79
CA MET A 91 22.44 7.08 12.73
C MET A 91 23.82 6.62 12.23
N GLN A 92 23.97 6.40 10.93
CA GLN A 92 25.25 6.05 10.31
C GLN A 92 26.28 7.19 10.35
N LYS A 93 25.82 8.45 10.31
CA LYS A 93 26.69 9.65 10.30
C LYS A 93 27.08 10.12 11.70
N GLU A 94 26.16 10.11 12.65
CA GLU A 94 26.31 10.81 13.94
C GLU A 94 26.59 9.88 15.13
N GLY A 95 26.33 8.57 14.97
CA GLY A 95 26.37 7.60 16.06
C GLY A 95 25.21 7.79 17.07
N PRO A 96 24.95 6.79 17.91
CA PRO A 96 23.72 6.69 18.71
C PRO A 96 23.52 7.71 19.84
N GLY A 97 24.40 8.72 19.96
CA GLY A 97 24.45 9.61 21.13
C GLY A 97 24.33 11.11 20.85
N LYS A 98 24.01 11.55 19.62
CA LYS A 98 24.06 12.98 19.24
C LYS A 98 22.85 13.51 18.46
N ILE A 99 21.73 12.80 18.46
CA ILE A 99 20.56 13.17 17.66
C ILE A 99 19.70 14.19 18.41
N ALA A 100 19.69 15.44 17.96
CA ALA A 100 18.58 16.39 18.16
C ALA A 100 17.98 16.73 16.78
N LEU A 101 16.65 16.80 16.67
CA LEU A 101 15.93 17.21 15.46
C LEU A 101 14.98 18.39 15.75
N PRO A 102 14.70 19.23 14.74
CA PRO A 102 13.91 20.44 14.89
C PRO A 102 12.41 20.14 15.01
N SER A 103 11.74 20.91 15.86
CA SER A 103 10.32 20.80 16.15
C SER A 103 9.44 21.32 15.00
N VAL A 104 8.37 20.57 14.69
CA VAL A 104 7.31 20.97 13.73
C VAL A 104 6.05 21.41 14.50
N PRO A 105 5.30 22.44 14.04
CA PRO A 105 4.20 23.03 14.81
C PRO A 105 2.96 22.13 14.87
N THR A 106 2.34 22.12 16.06
CA THR A 106 1.14 21.37 16.42
C THR A 106 -0.13 22.00 15.86
N GLU A 107 -0.90 21.25 15.06
CA GLU A 107 -2.30 21.58 14.75
C GLU A 107 -3.26 20.57 15.40
N ALA A 108 -4.33 21.12 15.97
CA ALA A 108 -5.29 20.42 16.84
C ALA A 108 -6.32 19.59 16.03
N GLN A 109 -6.66 18.41 16.55
CA GLN A 109 -7.79 17.60 16.09
C GLN A 109 -8.92 17.54 17.13
N PRO A 110 -10.19 17.44 16.69
CA PRO A 110 -11.34 17.28 17.57
C PRO A 110 -11.66 15.79 17.84
N THR A 111 -12.21 15.55 19.03
CA THR A 111 -12.57 14.27 19.61
C THR A 111 -13.96 13.82 19.14
N LEU A 112 -14.15 12.53 18.84
CA LEU A 112 -15.48 11.92 18.82
C LEU A 112 -15.48 10.52 19.44
N THR A 113 -16.51 10.30 20.26
CA THR A 113 -16.72 9.25 21.27
C THR A 113 -17.34 7.95 20.73
N LYS A 114 -16.97 6.84 21.38
CA LYS A 114 -17.61 5.50 21.34
C LYS A 114 -19.06 5.50 21.86
N PRO A 115 -19.86 4.46 21.55
CA PRO A 115 -20.11 3.42 22.57
C PRO A 115 -20.17 1.96 22.06
N MET A 116 -20.17 1.05 23.04
CA MET A 116 -20.19 -0.41 22.99
C MET A 116 -21.61 -1.02 22.96
N ILE A 117 -21.65 -2.38 23.07
CA ILE A 117 -22.75 -3.32 23.41
C ILE A 117 -23.23 -4.08 22.15
N GLY A 118 -23.22 -5.41 22.00
CA GLY A 118 -23.06 -6.54 22.91
C GLY A 118 -24.35 -7.39 22.93
N LYS A 119 -24.37 -8.62 22.38
CA LYS A 119 -25.12 -9.78 22.89
C LYS A 119 -24.97 -11.05 22.02
N LYS A 120 -24.71 -12.17 22.71
CA LYS A 120 -24.87 -13.56 22.27
C LYS A 120 -26.35 -13.93 22.15
N LEU A 121 -26.68 -14.89 21.29
CA LEU A 121 -27.72 -15.89 21.51
C LEU A 121 -27.42 -17.14 20.66
N SER A 122 -27.33 -18.26 21.37
CA SER A 122 -27.30 -19.62 20.86
C SER A 122 -28.70 -20.19 20.97
N GLU A 123 -29.19 -20.91 19.95
CA GLU A 123 -30.28 -21.86 20.14
C GLU A 123 -30.25 -22.97 19.09
N THR A 124 -30.49 -24.17 19.59
CA THR A 124 -30.41 -25.48 18.94
C THR A 124 -31.80 -25.82 18.39
N VAL A 125 -31.91 -26.24 17.14
CA VAL A 125 -33.17 -26.80 16.59
C VAL A 125 -32.87 -28.16 15.96
N THR A 126 -33.42 -29.19 16.59
CA THR A 126 -33.56 -30.55 16.06
C THR A 126 -34.76 -30.59 15.11
N SER A 127 -34.54 -30.99 13.86
CA SER A 127 -35.62 -31.25 12.90
C SER A 127 -35.47 -32.63 12.27
N LYS A 128 -36.54 -33.41 12.36
CA LYS A 128 -36.67 -34.79 11.86
C LYS A 128 -36.94 -34.75 10.36
N PHE A 129 -36.13 -35.45 9.56
CA PHE A 129 -36.37 -35.65 8.13
C PHE A 129 -37.36 -36.80 7.91
N ASN A 130 -38.54 -36.49 7.38
CA ASN A 130 -39.37 -37.42 6.63
C ASN A 130 -39.01 -37.29 5.16
N VAL A 131 -38.54 -38.37 4.54
CA VAL A 131 -38.25 -38.44 3.11
C VAL A 131 -39.53 -38.86 2.39
N VAL A 132 -40.15 -37.92 1.69
CA VAL A 132 -41.19 -38.19 0.67
C VAL A 132 -40.48 -38.25 -0.69
N PRO A 133 -40.72 -39.26 -1.55
CA PRO A 133 -40.12 -39.32 -2.87
C PRO A 133 -40.64 -38.17 -3.73
N GLU A 134 -39.74 -37.30 -4.17
CA GLU A 134 -40.05 -36.15 -5.02
C GLU A 134 -40.25 -36.63 -6.47
N GLU A 135 -41.40 -36.30 -7.06
CA GLU A 135 -41.67 -36.51 -8.49
C GLU A 135 -40.63 -35.77 -9.35
N PRO A 136 -40.28 -36.29 -10.54
CA PRO A 136 -39.32 -35.66 -11.44
C PRO A 136 -39.87 -34.30 -11.93
N VAL A 137 -39.44 -33.23 -11.27
CA VAL A 137 -39.74 -31.86 -11.68
C VAL A 137 -39.07 -31.61 -13.03
N LEU A 138 -39.88 -31.53 -14.08
CA LEU A 138 -39.45 -31.07 -15.40
C LEU A 138 -38.72 -29.72 -15.25
N PRO A 139 -37.53 -29.56 -15.84
CA PRO A 139 -36.74 -28.34 -15.69
C PRO A 139 -37.56 -27.15 -16.21
N LYS A 140 -37.91 -26.22 -15.31
CA LYS A 140 -38.55 -24.95 -15.69
C LYS A 140 -37.69 -24.26 -16.76
N PRO A 141 -38.28 -23.77 -17.86
CA PRO A 141 -37.56 -22.93 -18.81
C PRO A 141 -36.99 -21.73 -18.05
N ARG A 142 -35.66 -21.59 -18.07
CA ARG A 142 -34.97 -20.60 -17.24
C ARG A 142 -35.21 -19.21 -17.79
N ALA A 143 -35.45 -18.27 -16.88
CA ALA A 143 -35.40 -16.85 -17.22
C ALA A 143 -33.95 -16.51 -17.63
N LYS A 144 -33.82 -15.73 -18.70
CA LYS A 144 -32.52 -15.23 -19.16
C LYS A 144 -31.94 -14.29 -18.10
N VAL A 145 -30.71 -14.53 -17.62
CA VAL A 145 -30.13 -13.73 -16.52
C VAL A 145 -29.90 -12.32 -17.03
N VAL A 146 -30.54 -11.33 -16.42
CA VAL A 146 -30.38 -9.93 -16.84
C VAL A 146 -29.12 -9.35 -16.21
N LEU A 147 -28.05 -9.29 -17.01
CA LEU A 147 -26.79 -8.65 -16.63
C LEU A 147 -26.92 -7.12 -16.67
N LYS A 148 -26.23 -6.44 -15.75
CA LYS A 148 -26.04 -4.99 -15.84
C LYS A 148 -25.22 -4.68 -17.09
N ALA A 149 -25.59 -3.59 -17.78
CA ALA A 149 -24.76 -3.03 -18.82
C ALA A 149 -23.38 -2.69 -18.23
N MET A 150 -22.33 -3.10 -18.93
CA MET A 150 -20.94 -2.82 -18.56
C MET A 150 -20.34 -1.97 -19.68
N ASP A 151 -19.99 -0.74 -19.39
CA ASP A 151 -19.40 0.18 -20.36
C ASP A 151 -17.94 0.46 -19.97
N PHE A 152 -17.02 -0.04 -20.79
CA PHE A 152 -15.62 0.35 -20.68
C PHE A 152 -15.49 1.75 -21.26
N ALA A 153 -15.15 2.72 -20.42
CA ALA A 153 -14.73 4.04 -20.87
C ALA A 153 -13.57 3.89 -21.86
N PRO A 154 -13.41 4.76 -22.88
CA PRO A 154 -12.25 4.70 -23.77
C PRO A 154 -10.94 4.73 -22.98
N GLU A 155 -9.88 4.15 -23.55
CA GLU A 155 -8.55 4.12 -22.93
C GLU A 155 -8.10 5.54 -22.57
N SER A 156 -7.79 5.76 -21.29
CA SER A 156 -7.38 7.07 -20.82
C SER A 156 -5.92 7.35 -21.17
N LYS A 157 -5.60 8.63 -21.32
CA LYS A 157 -4.21 9.12 -21.42
C LYS A 157 -3.52 9.22 -20.06
N SER A 158 -4.25 9.07 -18.95
CA SER A 158 -3.73 9.13 -17.59
C SER A 158 -3.86 7.77 -16.91
N VAL A 159 -2.79 7.37 -16.22
CA VAL A 159 -2.77 6.13 -15.44
C VAL A 159 -3.78 6.17 -14.31
N GLN A 160 -3.98 7.32 -13.66
CA GLN A 160 -4.96 7.44 -12.57
C GLN A 160 -6.41 7.30 -13.06
N GLU A 161 -6.73 7.93 -14.18
CA GLU A 161 -8.07 7.83 -14.76
C GLU A 161 -8.33 6.42 -15.28
N GLU A 162 -7.36 5.81 -15.97
CA GLU A 162 -7.44 4.42 -16.40
C GLU A 162 -7.64 3.46 -15.20
N GLN A 163 -6.87 3.66 -14.12
CA GLN A 163 -7.01 2.90 -12.88
C GLN A 163 -8.43 2.98 -12.30
N ALA A 164 -9.04 4.17 -12.31
CA ALA A 164 -10.39 4.38 -11.82
C ALA A 164 -11.44 3.73 -12.73
N ASN A 165 -11.27 3.86 -14.06
CA ASN A 165 -12.14 3.24 -15.06
C ASN A 165 -12.13 1.72 -14.94
N LEU A 166 -10.95 1.11 -14.81
CA LEU A 166 -10.81 -0.35 -14.67
C LEU A 166 -11.33 -0.87 -13.33
N LYS A 167 -11.15 -0.13 -12.22
CA LYS A 167 -11.76 -0.47 -10.92
C LYS A 167 -13.28 -0.45 -10.97
N LYS A 168 -13.87 0.52 -11.68
CA LYS A 168 -15.32 0.59 -11.89
C LYS A 168 -15.80 -0.62 -12.71
N ALA A 169 -15.11 -0.95 -13.80
CA ALA A 169 -15.45 -2.11 -14.64
C ALA A 169 -15.34 -3.44 -13.86
N ASP A 170 -14.30 -3.62 -13.06
CA ASP A 170 -14.14 -4.79 -12.17
C ASP A 170 -15.32 -4.94 -11.21
N LEU A 171 -15.79 -3.84 -10.61
CA LEU A 171 -16.93 -3.87 -9.71
C LEU A 171 -18.22 -4.33 -10.42
N GLU A 172 -18.48 -3.82 -11.62
CA GLU A 172 -19.64 -4.22 -12.43
C GLU A 172 -19.55 -5.71 -12.85
N ILE A 173 -18.36 -6.17 -13.24
CA ILE A 173 -18.08 -7.58 -13.56
C ILE A 173 -18.33 -8.46 -12.32
N LYS A 174 -17.84 -8.06 -11.16
CA LYS A 174 -18.01 -8.78 -9.89
C LYS A 174 -19.50 -8.96 -9.55
N GLU A 175 -20.30 -7.91 -9.69
CA GLU A 175 -21.74 -7.97 -9.44
C GLU A 175 -22.46 -8.90 -10.42
N ASN A 176 -22.11 -8.82 -11.71
CA ASN A 176 -22.71 -9.66 -12.74
C ASN A 176 -22.29 -11.14 -12.59
N LEU A 177 -21.05 -11.44 -12.22
CA LEU A 177 -20.60 -12.81 -11.92
C LEU A 177 -21.34 -13.40 -10.71
N ALA A 178 -21.64 -12.59 -9.69
CA ALA A 178 -22.43 -13.03 -8.55
C ALA A 178 -23.85 -13.46 -8.97
N ARG A 179 -24.52 -12.67 -9.83
CA ARG A 179 -25.85 -13.02 -10.38
C ARG A 179 -25.81 -14.31 -11.19
N LEU A 180 -24.83 -14.44 -12.08
CA LEU A 180 -24.66 -15.66 -12.87
C LEU A 180 -24.47 -16.88 -11.96
N ALA A 181 -23.71 -16.75 -10.87
CA ALA A 181 -23.45 -17.85 -9.95
C ALA A 181 -24.71 -18.34 -9.22
N GLU A 182 -25.65 -17.45 -8.90
CA GLU A 182 -26.93 -17.78 -8.25
C GLU A 182 -27.86 -18.60 -9.16
N GLU A 183 -27.83 -18.34 -10.47
CA GLU A 183 -28.76 -18.93 -11.45
C GLU A 183 -28.13 -20.05 -12.31
N ALA A 184 -26.84 -20.34 -12.13
CA ALA A 184 -26.09 -21.29 -12.95
C ALA A 184 -26.36 -22.77 -12.63
N ASP A 185 -26.40 -23.60 -13.69
CA ASP A 185 -26.27 -25.05 -13.55
C ASP A 185 -24.82 -25.49 -13.41
N LEU A 186 -24.62 -26.80 -13.21
CA LEU A 186 -23.30 -27.40 -13.05
C LEU A 186 -22.32 -27.05 -14.18
N ILE A 187 -22.77 -26.97 -15.43
CA ILE A 187 -21.90 -26.68 -16.58
C ILE A 187 -21.47 -25.21 -16.57
N HIS A 188 -22.39 -24.30 -16.30
CA HIS A 188 -22.08 -22.87 -16.22
C HIS A 188 -21.30 -22.51 -14.95
N LYS A 189 -21.43 -23.28 -13.86
CA LYS A 189 -20.65 -23.09 -12.63
C LYS A 189 -19.14 -23.20 -12.86
N GLU A 190 -18.69 -24.16 -13.66
CA GLU A 190 -17.26 -24.28 -13.99
C GLU A 190 -16.74 -23.06 -14.77
N LYS A 191 -17.50 -22.60 -15.78
CA LYS A 191 -17.15 -21.39 -16.53
C LYS A 191 -17.14 -20.14 -15.63
N ILE A 192 -18.09 -20.01 -14.72
CA ILE A 192 -18.15 -18.90 -13.75
C ILE A 192 -16.95 -18.91 -12.79
N VAL A 193 -16.56 -20.07 -12.26
CA VAL A 193 -15.37 -20.19 -11.41
C VAL A 193 -14.12 -19.75 -12.17
N ARG A 194 -13.97 -20.18 -13.43
CA ARG A 194 -12.84 -19.72 -14.28
C ARG A 194 -12.85 -18.21 -14.47
N LEU A 195 -14.00 -17.60 -14.74
CA LEU A 195 -14.12 -16.15 -14.89
C LEU A 195 -13.81 -15.40 -13.58
N GLN A 196 -14.17 -15.96 -12.43
CA GLN A 196 -13.80 -15.40 -11.13
C GLN A 196 -12.28 -15.43 -10.89
N MET A 197 -11.60 -16.52 -11.30
CA MET A 197 -10.14 -16.59 -11.22
C MET A 197 -9.47 -15.54 -12.11
N LEU A 198 -9.91 -15.40 -13.37
CA LEU A 198 -9.41 -14.36 -14.27
C LEU A 198 -9.65 -12.95 -13.72
N ARG A 199 -10.81 -12.71 -13.07
CA ARG A 199 -11.09 -11.43 -12.42
C ARG A 199 -10.09 -11.14 -11.30
N GLN A 200 -9.77 -12.13 -10.47
CA GLN A 200 -8.78 -11.99 -9.39
C GLN A 200 -7.38 -11.70 -9.95
N GLU A 201 -7.00 -12.31 -11.07
CA GLU A 201 -5.75 -12.01 -11.76
C GLU A 201 -5.71 -10.57 -12.30
N ALA A 202 -6.81 -10.06 -12.84
CA ALA A 202 -6.93 -8.68 -13.28
C ALA A 202 -6.87 -7.70 -12.08
N GLU A 203 -7.57 -8.02 -10.99
CA GLU A 203 -7.56 -7.24 -9.74
C GLU A 203 -6.15 -7.14 -9.14
N ALA A 204 -5.39 -8.24 -9.16
CA ALA A 204 -3.99 -8.24 -8.72
C ALA A 204 -3.10 -7.36 -9.61
N LYS A 205 -3.31 -7.36 -10.93
CA LYS A 205 -2.59 -6.45 -11.86
C LYS A 205 -2.93 -5.00 -11.60
N LEU A 206 -4.20 -4.68 -11.35
CA LEU A 206 -4.63 -3.32 -10.97
C LEU A 206 -4.00 -2.87 -9.65
N ALA A 207 -3.92 -3.75 -8.65
CA ALA A 207 -3.25 -3.44 -7.38
C ALA A 207 -1.75 -3.18 -7.59
N THR A 208 -1.09 -4.00 -8.39
CA THR A 208 0.34 -3.83 -8.73
C THR A 208 0.56 -2.54 -9.51
N ALA A 209 -0.31 -2.21 -10.47
CA ALA A 209 -0.21 -0.97 -11.24
C ALA A 209 -0.33 0.27 -10.34
N GLN A 210 -1.27 0.24 -9.37
CA GLN A 210 -1.40 1.29 -8.36
C GLN A 210 -0.11 1.43 -7.54
N GLU A 211 0.50 0.33 -7.09
CA GLU A 211 1.76 0.37 -6.35
C GLU A 211 2.89 1.02 -7.18
N ARG A 212 3.00 0.66 -8.46
CA ARG A 212 3.96 1.29 -9.39
C ARG A 212 3.71 2.79 -9.52
N TYR A 213 2.44 3.19 -9.60
CA TYR A 213 2.08 4.59 -9.70
C TYR A 213 2.31 5.37 -8.40
N ASP A 214 2.07 4.77 -7.24
CA ASP A 214 2.36 5.38 -5.94
C ASP A 214 3.86 5.59 -5.78
N HIS A 215 4.68 4.60 -6.19
CA HIS A 215 6.13 4.73 -6.22
C HIS A 215 6.59 5.81 -7.20
N LEU A 216 6.00 5.87 -8.40
CA LEU A 216 6.25 6.94 -9.38
C LEU A 216 5.98 8.32 -8.76
N SER A 217 4.84 8.46 -8.07
CA SER A 217 4.43 9.72 -7.43
C SER A 217 5.46 10.20 -6.40
N MET A 218 6.02 9.27 -5.62
CA MET A 218 7.07 9.57 -4.65
C MET A 218 8.36 10.06 -5.34
N ILE A 219 8.84 9.33 -6.36
CA ILE A 219 10.06 9.70 -7.10
C ILE A 219 9.90 11.05 -7.79
N LEU A 220 8.75 11.28 -8.42
CA LEU A 220 8.48 12.56 -9.08
C LEU A 220 8.34 13.71 -8.10
N GLY A 221 7.88 13.45 -6.87
CA GLY A 221 7.94 14.43 -5.78
C GLY A 221 9.37 14.92 -5.52
N PHE A 222 10.32 13.99 -5.35
CA PHE A 222 11.73 14.33 -5.17
C PHE A 222 12.31 15.05 -6.39
N MET A 223 11.99 14.59 -7.60
CA MET A 223 12.46 15.24 -8.83
C MET A 223 11.92 16.67 -8.97
N ARG A 224 10.65 16.92 -8.66
CA ARG A 224 10.06 18.26 -8.75
C ARG A 224 10.74 19.24 -7.79
N GLU A 225 11.12 18.77 -6.62
CA GLU A 225 11.89 19.55 -5.65
C GLU A 225 13.32 19.80 -6.14
N ASP A 226 14.06 18.75 -6.51
CA ASP A 226 15.43 18.83 -7.00
C ASP A 226 15.55 19.76 -8.20
N LEU A 227 14.69 19.58 -9.22
CA LEU A 227 14.72 20.41 -10.42
C LEU A 227 14.21 21.82 -10.15
N GLY A 228 13.27 21.99 -9.21
CA GLY A 228 12.83 23.31 -8.74
C GLY A 228 13.98 24.13 -8.15
N ASN A 229 14.87 23.49 -7.39
CA ASN A 229 16.08 24.12 -6.85
C ASN A 229 17.12 24.46 -7.93
N MET A 230 17.10 23.74 -9.06
CA MET A 230 18.00 23.93 -10.20
C MET A 230 17.38 24.72 -11.36
N LYS A 231 16.23 25.35 -11.15
CA LYS A 231 15.44 25.96 -12.24
C LYS A 231 16.17 27.03 -13.06
N HIS A 232 17.20 27.67 -12.49
CA HIS A 232 18.00 28.68 -13.17
C HIS A 232 19.06 28.08 -14.10
N ASP A 233 19.32 26.77 -13.98
CA ASP A 233 20.29 26.05 -14.80
C ASP A 233 19.65 25.52 -16.11
N PHE A 234 18.32 25.38 -16.13
CA PHE A 234 17.55 24.98 -17.31
C PHE A 234 17.32 26.12 -18.29
N LYS A 235 17.56 25.85 -19.57
CA LYS A 235 17.37 26.81 -20.67
C LYS A 235 15.99 26.67 -21.32
N VAL A 236 15.48 25.46 -21.40
CA VAL A 236 14.25 25.08 -22.12
C VAL A 236 13.18 24.59 -21.16
N PHE A 237 13.54 23.66 -20.27
CA PHE A 237 12.61 23.15 -19.26
C PHE A 237 12.35 24.22 -18.18
N ASN A 238 11.09 24.45 -17.83
CA ASN A 238 10.75 25.38 -16.74
C ASN A 238 10.04 24.62 -15.61
N PRO A 239 10.76 24.23 -14.54
CA PRO A 239 10.19 23.47 -13.42
C PRO A 239 8.95 24.12 -12.81
N ASP A 240 8.90 25.46 -12.71
CA ASP A 240 7.78 26.18 -12.10
C ASP A 240 6.47 26.01 -12.90
N LYS A 241 6.56 25.81 -14.23
CA LYS A 241 5.37 25.61 -15.09
C LYS A 241 4.77 24.21 -14.98
N HIS A 242 5.54 23.25 -14.50
CA HIS A 242 5.15 21.84 -14.49
C HIS A 242 4.87 21.30 -13.06
N GLN A 243 4.88 22.16 -12.03
CA GLN A 243 4.62 21.75 -10.64
C GLN A 243 3.23 21.15 -10.41
N LEU A 244 2.25 21.52 -11.25
CA LEU A 244 0.86 21.06 -11.17
C LEU A 244 0.49 20.07 -12.28
N ASP A 245 1.42 19.77 -13.17
CA ASP A 245 1.19 18.81 -14.24
C ASP A 245 0.95 17.42 -13.66
N SER A 246 0.24 16.57 -14.41
CA SER A 246 0.19 15.15 -14.09
C SER A 246 1.61 14.54 -14.15
N HIS A 247 1.78 13.34 -13.60
CA HIS A 247 3.07 12.65 -13.65
C HIS A 247 3.51 12.37 -15.09
N GLU A 248 2.56 11.99 -15.95
CA GLU A 248 2.77 11.72 -17.36
C GLU A 248 3.16 12.99 -18.12
N GLN A 249 2.44 14.09 -17.91
CA GLN A 249 2.73 15.38 -18.53
C GLN A 249 4.09 15.93 -18.11
N TYR A 250 4.41 15.83 -16.81
CA TYR A 250 5.71 16.25 -16.29
C TYR A 250 6.86 15.46 -16.90
N MET A 251 6.71 14.13 -16.97
CA MET A 251 7.71 13.24 -17.58
C MET A 251 7.87 13.53 -19.06
N GLU A 252 6.78 13.67 -19.81
CA GLU A 252 6.80 13.99 -21.23
C GLU A 252 7.50 15.33 -21.49
N ALA A 253 7.14 16.38 -20.75
CA ALA A 253 7.77 17.69 -20.88
C ALA A 253 9.28 17.65 -20.57
N LEU A 254 9.67 16.91 -19.54
CA LEU A 254 11.07 16.76 -19.14
C LEU A 254 11.86 15.95 -20.17
N GLU A 255 11.34 14.81 -20.63
CA GLU A 255 11.96 13.96 -21.66
C GLU A 255 12.12 14.72 -23.00
N GLN A 256 11.17 15.58 -23.35
CA GLN A 256 11.27 16.43 -24.55
C GLN A 256 12.32 17.54 -24.40
N ALA A 257 12.45 18.13 -23.21
CA ALA A 257 13.36 19.26 -22.99
C ALA A 257 14.82 18.80 -22.84
N LEU A 258 15.08 17.68 -22.15
CA LEU A 258 16.43 17.23 -21.81
C LEU A 258 17.43 17.13 -22.98
N PRO A 259 17.06 16.65 -24.17
CA PRO A 259 17.96 16.63 -25.33
C PRO A 259 18.41 18.02 -25.81
N MET A 260 17.68 19.08 -25.43
CA MET A 260 17.99 20.47 -25.76
C MET A 260 18.74 21.19 -24.63
N GLU A 261 18.95 20.52 -23.51
CA GLU A 261 19.67 21.04 -22.36
C GLU A 261 21.16 20.66 -22.37
N SER A 262 21.90 21.17 -21.39
CA SER A 262 23.31 20.81 -21.22
C SER A 262 23.47 19.34 -20.78
N PRO A 263 24.46 18.57 -21.30
CA PRO A 263 24.62 17.13 -21.01
C PRO A 263 24.79 16.74 -19.54
N HIS A 264 25.07 17.70 -18.67
CA HIS A 264 25.30 17.51 -17.23
C HIS A 264 24.35 18.34 -16.38
N ILE A 265 23.23 18.78 -16.95
CA ILE A 265 22.24 19.58 -16.23
C ILE A 265 21.60 18.79 -15.07
N LEU A 266 21.42 17.49 -15.26
CA LEU A 266 20.91 16.61 -14.21
C LEU A 266 22.07 16.08 -13.38
N THR A 267 21.91 16.14 -12.06
CA THR A 267 22.80 15.40 -11.14
C THR A 267 22.69 13.89 -11.39
N PRO A 268 23.71 13.08 -11.06
CA PRO A 268 23.62 11.62 -11.19
C PRO A 268 22.39 11.03 -10.49
N ARG A 269 22.01 11.58 -9.33
CA ARG A 269 20.81 11.17 -8.59
C ARG A 269 19.52 11.51 -9.33
N SER A 270 19.41 12.72 -9.89
CA SER A 270 18.24 13.13 -10.67
C SER A 270 18.11 12.33 -11.97
N GLN A 271 19.22 11.89 -12.56
CA GLN A 271 19.23 10.97 -13.70
C GLN A 271 18.68 9.59 -13.32
N GLU A 272 19.08 9.04 -12.18
CA GLU A 272 18.57 7.77 -11.65
C GLU A 272 17.06 7.83 -11.36
N TYR A 273 16.59 8.94 -10.78
CA TYR A 273 15.17 9.16 -10.56
C TYR A 273 14.39 9.22 -11.86
N LEU A 274 14.89 9.93 -12.88
CA LEU A 274 14.23 9.99 -14.18
C LEU A 274 14.10 8.61 -14.83
N GLN A 275 15.19 7.83 -14.82
CA GLN A 275 15.19 6.47 -15.37
C GLN A 275 14.19 5.58 -14.62
N THR A 276 14.19 5.65 -13.29
CA THR A 276 13.28 4.86 -12.47
C THR A 276 11.82 5.27 -12.67
N ALA A 277 11.54 6.58 -12.73
CA ALA A 277 10.20 7.11 -13.00
C ALA A 277 9.68 6.68 -14.38
N SER A 278 10.49 6.76 -15.43
CA SER A 278 10.12 6.32 -16.78
C SER A 278 9.79 4.82 -16.80
N GLN A 279 10.60 4.00 -16.12
CA GLN A 279 10.35 2.57 -16.00
C GLN A 279 9.06 2.24 -15.23
N LEU A 280 8.82 2.89 -14.09
CA LEU A 280 7.60 2.68 -13.29
C LEU A 280 6.34 3.08 -14.05
N LEU A 281 6.38 4.20 -14.79
CA LEU A 281 5.27 4.65 -15.60
C LEU A 281 4.95 3.64 -16.72
N LYS A 282 5.98 3.09 -17.36
CA LYS A 282 5.83 2.05 -18.38
C LYS A 282 5.24 0.76 -17.80
N GLU A 283 5.71 0.34 -16.62
CA GLU A 283 5.18 -0.86 -15.94
C GLU A 283 3.71 -0.69 -15.53
N ALA A 284 3.34 0.46 -14.96
CA ALA A 284 1.96 0.74 -14.59
C ALA A 284 1.02 0.69 -15.81
N ASN A 285 1.41 1.33 -16.92
CA ASN A 285 0.66 1.30 -18.17
C ASN A 285 0.53 -0.12 -18.74
N ALA A 286 1.60 -0.91 -18.73
CA ALA A 286 1.55 -2.28 -19.21
C ALA A 286 0.59 -3.16 -18.39
N LEU A 287 0.60 -3.00 -17.06
CA LEU A 287 -0.31 -3.71 -16.16
C LEU A 287 -1.77 -3.28 -16.36
N HIS A 288 -2.05 -1.99 -16.58
CA HIS A 288 -3.38 -1.51 -16.93
C HIS A 288 -3.87 -2.08 -18.25
N SER A 289 -3.04 -2.06 -19.29
CA SER A 289 -3.39 -2.65 -20.59
C SER A 289 -3.72 -4.14 -20.48
N GLN A 290 -2.95 -4.91 -19.72
CA GLN A 290 -3.23 -6.32 -19.46
C GLN A 290 -4.53 -6.53 -18.68
N ALA A 291 -4.72 -5.81 -17.57
CA ALA A 291 -5.94 -5.91 -16.77
C ALA A 291 -7.18 -5.55 -17.59
N ARG A 292 -7.07 -4.53 -18.45
CA ARG A 292 -8.13 -4.14 -19.37
C ARG A 292 -8.53 -5.26 -20.32
N LEU A 293 -7.56 -5.86 -21.01
CA LEU A 293 -7.80 -6.96 -21.93
C LEU A 293 -8.48 -8.16 -21.23
N GLU A 294 -8.06 -8.45 -20.00
CA GLU A 294 -8.66 -9.51 -19.19
C GLU A 294 -10.11 -9.19 -18.81
N LEU A 295 -10.39 -7.98 -18.31
CA LEU A 295 -11.73 -7.54 -17.94
C LEU A 295 -12.66 -7.48 -19.16
N GLU A 296 -12.18 -7.02 -20.32
CA GLU A 296 -12.93 -7.04 -21.57
C GLU A 296 -13.23 -8.47 -22.04
N SER A 297 -12.27 -9.39 -21.87
CA SER A 297 -12.48 -10.82 -22.16
C SER A 297 -13.54 -11.42 -21.23
N ILE A 298 -13.46 -11.14 -19.92
CA ILE A 298 -14.43 -11.60 -18.94
C ILE A 298 -15.83 -11.09 -19.29
N LYS A 299 -15.96 -9.80 -19.65
CA LYS A 299 -17.23 -9.22 -20.10
C LYS A 299 -17.82 -9.99 -21.28
N ARG A 300 -17.02 -10.30 -22.31
CA ARG A 300 -17.51 -11.04 -23.49
C ARG A 300 -17.99 -12.44 -23.10
N ASP A 301 -17.19 -13.17 -22.34
CA ASP A 301 -17.52 -14.53 -21.92
C ASP A 301 -18.75 -14.58 -21.01
N MET A 302 -18.99 -13.54 -20.21
CA MET A 302 -20.20 -13.40 -19.38
C MET A 302 -21.45 -13.13 -20.20
N LEU A 303 -21.34 -12.37 -21.28
CA LEU A 303 -22.48 -12.12 -22.17
C LEU A 303 -22.91 -13.39 -22.93
N GLU A 304 -22.00 -14.35 -23.14
CA GLU A 304 -22.35 -15.68 -23.66
C GLU A 304 -23.05 -16.55 -22.62
N LEU A 305 -22.92 -16.23 -21.33
CA LEU A 305 -23.51 -16.97 -20.21
C LEU A 305 -24.92 -16.47 -19.81
N GLY A 306 -25.26 -15.22 -20.13
CA GLY A 306 -26.53 -14.56 -19.79
C GLY A 306 -27.63 -14.76 -20.84
#